data_AF-A0A2E4KZG1-F1
#
_entry.id   AF-A0A2E4KZG1-F1
#
_cell.length_a   1.000
_cell.length_b   1.000
_cell.length_c   1.000
_cell.angle_alpha   90.00
_cell.angle_beta   90.00
_cell.angle_gamma   90.00
#
_symmetry.space_group_name_H-M   'P 1'
#
loop_
_entity.id
_entity.type
_entity.pdbx_description
1 polymer ?
#
loop_
_entity_poly.entity_id
_entity_poly.type
_entity_poly.pdbx_seq_one_letter_code
_entity_poly.pdbx_strand_id
1 'polypeptide(L)'
;MPDTRLPSELQALKGVGPKVEHALNRLGLFSLRDLLFHLPARYEDRTTLVNIADSKPGVPQLFQGEITSQATIPGRRTHAVLTFEDVTGAARIRLFHFSRAY
;
A
#
# COMPACT_ATOMS: atom_id res chain seq x y z
N MET A 1 29.80 0.46 24.42
CA MET A 1 28.74 0.54 23.39
C MET A 1 29.14 -0.37 22.26
N PRO A 2 28.26 -1.21 21.68
CA PRO A 2 28.65 -2.00 20.53
C PRO A 2 28.82 -1.07 19.32
N ASP A 3 30.02 -1.04 18.75
CA ASP A 3 30.32 -0.44 17.45
C ASP A 3 29.46 -1.16 16.40
N THR A 4 28.29 -0.60 16.11
CA THR A 4 27.43 -1.12 15.05
C THR A 4 27.96 -0.57 13.73
N ARG A 5 29.04 -1.17 13.23
CA ARG A 5 29.52 -0.93 11.86
C ARG A 5 28.36 -1.27 10.92
N LEU A 6 27.85 -0.27 10.20
CA LEU A 6 26.83 -0.50 9.19
C LEU A 6 27.40 -1.43 8.12
N PRO A 7 26.68 -2.50 7.72
CA PRO A 7 27.08 -3.30 6.57
C PRO A 7 27.32 -2.40 5.36
N SER A 8 28.37 -2.67 4.59
CA SER A 8 28.70 -1.91 3.38
C SER A 8 27.73 -2.19 2.23
N GLU A 9 27.08 -3.37 2.23
CA GLU A 9 26.28 -3.86 1.12
C GLU A 9 24.78 -3.90 1.45
N LEU A 10 23.95 -3.57 0.45
CA LEU A 10 22.49 -3.59 0.59
C LEU A 10 21.94 -4.99 0.83
N GLN A 11 22.55 -6.03 0.26
CA GLN A 11 22.12 -7.43 0.43
C GLN A 11 22.28 -7.96 1.86
N ALA A 12 23.10 -7.30 2.69
CA ALA A 12 23.21 -7.64 4.10
C ALA A 12 21.92 -7.36 4.89
N LEU A 13 21.00 -6.54 4.34
CA LEU A 13 19.70 -6.29 4.94
C LEU A 13 18.73 -7.43 4.66
N LYS A 14 18.10 -7.93 5.74
CA LYS A 14 17.05 -8.95 5.66
C LYS A 14 15.92 -8.47 4.73
N GLY A 15 15.62 -9.24 3.69
CA GLY A 15 14.59 -8.92 2.70
C GLY A 15 15.10 -8.22 1.45
N VAL A 16 16.38 -7.82 1.40
CA VAL A 16 17.02 -7.28 0.20
C VAL A 16 17.70 -8.41 -0.58
N GLY A 17 16.94 -9.02 -1.49
CA GLY A 17 17.51 -9.93 -2.50
C GLY A 17 17.93 -9.18 -3.78
N PRO A 18 18.51 -9.87 -4.77
CA PRO A 18 19.03 -9.25 -6.01
C PRO A 18 18.01 -8.38 -6.75
N LYS A 19 16.73 -8.80 -6.77
CA LYS A 19 15.65 -8.04 -7.40
C LYS A 19 15.37 -6.71 -6.68
N VAL A 20 15.41 -6.72 -5.35
CA VAL A 20 15.17 -5.51 -4.52
C VAL A 20 16.37 -4.58 -4.64
N GLU A 21 17.58 -5.11 -4.58
CA GLU A 21 18.80 -4.34 -4.81
C GLU A 21 18.82 -3.67 -6.18
N HIS A 22 18.48 -4.38 -7.26
CA HIS A 22 18.36 -3.75 -8.58
C HIS A 22 17.31 -2.63 -8.61
N ALA A 23 16.20 -2.76 -7.88
CA ALA A 23 15.20 -1.70 -7.77
C ALA A 23 15.74 -0.49 -6.98
N LEU A 24 16.47 -0.71 -5.89
CA LEU A 24 17.14 0.34 -5.11
C LEU A 24 18.21 1.06 -5.94
N ASN A 25 19.02 0.32 -6.68
CA ASN A 25 20.04 0.89 -7.58
C ASN A 25 19.41 1.77 -8.67
N ARG A 26 18.23 1.38 -9.19
CA ARG A 26 17.46 2.22 -10.14
C ARG A 26 16.96 3.52 -9.50
N LEU A 27 16.81 3.57 -8.18
CA LEU A 27 16.49 4.77 -7.41
C LEU A 27 17.76 5.55 -7.01
N GLY A 28 18.95 5.11 -7.42
CA GLY A 28 20.23 5.71 -7.06
C GLY A 28 20.71 5.37 -5.65
N LEU A 29 20.14 4.34 -5.03
CA LEU A 29 20.48 3.89 -3.68
C LEU A 29 21.41 2.68 -3.78
N PHE A 30 22.69 2.86 -3.45
CA PHE A 30 23.72 1.81 -3.61
C PHE A 30 24.27 1.33 -2.26
N SER A 31 24.05 2.10 -1.20
CA SER A 31 24.58 1.82 0.12
C SER A 31 23.53 2.00 1.22
N LEU A 32 23.83 1.45 2.39
CA LEU A 32 23.00 1.59 3.59
C LEU A 32 22.87 3.05 4.05
N ARG A 33 23.88 3.89 3.78
CA ARG A 33 23.80 5.33 4.07
C ARG A 33 22.74 6.00 3.21
N ASP A 34 22.64 5.63 1.94
CA ASP A 34 21.67 6.22 1.02
C ASP A 34 20.24 5.89 1.47
N LEU A 35 20.01 4.68 1.98
CA LEU A 35 18.72 4.27 2.54
C LEU A 35 18.32 5.12 3.76
N LEU A 36 19.25 5.44 4.66
CA LEU A 36 18.96 6.26 5.84
C LEU A 36 18.52 7.69 5.48
N PHE A 37 18.95 8.18 4.32
CA PHE A 37 18.57 9.50 3.81
C PHE A 37 17.51 9.43 2.69
N HIS A 38 17.01 8.24 2.35
CA HIS A 38 15.88 8.06 1.44
C HIS A 38 14.56 8.24 2.20
N LEU A 39 14.24 9.51 2.49
CA LEU A 39 13.06 9.86 3.25
C LEU A 39 11.77 9.59 2.44
N PRO A 40 10.66 9.19 3.11
CA PRO A 40 9.38 9.01 2.45
C PRO A 40 8.93 10.28 1.71
N ALA A 41 8.47 10.13 0.47
CA ALA A 41 7.92 11.24 -0.31
C ALA A 41 6.66 11.84 0.34
N ARG A 42 5.90 11.04 1.09
CA ARG A 42 4.74 11.46 1.86
C ARG A 42 4.53 10.52 3.04
N TYR A 43 4.23 11.09 4.20
CA TYR A 43 3.66 10.35 5.32
C TYR A 43 2.14 10.39 5.20
N GLU A 44 1.50 9.22 5.25
CA GLU A 44 0.06 9.10 5.25
C GLU A 44 -0.41 8.87 6.69
N ASP A 45 -1.18 9.80 7.22
CA ASP A 45 -1.79 9.68 8.54
C ASP A 45 -3.04 8.79 8.44
N ARG A 46 -2.99 7.65 9.11
CA ARG A 46 -4.07 6.64 9.15
C ARG A 46 -4.66 6.50 10.56
N THR A 47 -4.59 7.56 11.37
CA THR A 47 -5.10 7.54 12.75
C THR A 47 -6.60 7.77 12.85
N THR A 48 -7.19 8.44 11.86
CA THR A 48 -8.59 8.89 11.92
C THR A 48 -9.47 8.07 10.99
N LEU A 49 -10.46 7.40 11.58
CA LEU A 49 -11.55 6.75 10.85
C LEU A 49 -12.60 7.78 10.45
N VAL A 50 -13.08 7.69 9.22
CA VAL A 50 -14.13 8.53 8.67
C VAL A 50 -15.32 7.65 8.31
N ASN A 51 -16.53 8.11 8.61
CA ASN A 51 -17.77 7.46 8.18
C ASN A 51 -18.00 7.71 6.68
N ILE A 52 -18.66 6.78 6.00
CA ILE A 52 -19.01 6.92 4.57
C ILE A 52 -19.85 8.19 4.35
N ALA A 53 -20.80 8.48 5.23
CA ALA A 53 -21.66 9.66 5.12
C ALA A 53 -20.89 10.99 5.18
N ASP A 54 -19.75 11.03 5.87
CA ASP A 54 -18.92 12.22 6.07
C ASP A 54 -17.74 12.30 5.07
N SER A 55 -17.68 11.35 4.13
CA SER A 55 -16.54 11.21 3.22
C SER A 55 -16.41 12.41 2.28
N LYS A 56 -15.16 12.90 2.13
CA LYS A 56 -14.83 13.97 1.19
C LYS A 56 -14.30 13.44 -0.15
N PRO A 57 -14.92 13.77 -1.30
CA PRO A 57 -14.41 13.38 -2.61
C PRO A 57 -12.98 13.86 -2.85
N GLY A 58 -12.17 13.03 -3.51
CA GLY A 58 -10.80 13.36 -3.91
C GLY A 58 -9.75 13.31 -2.79
N VAL A 59 -10.13 13.01 -1.56
CA VAL A 59 -9.20 12.90 -0.42
C VAL A 59 -9.10 11.44 0.04
N PRO A 60 -7.88 10.85 0.10
CA PRO A 60 -7.67 9.55 0.71
C PRO A 60 -8.06 9.58 2.20
N GLN A 61 -9.00 8.73 2.59
CA GLN A 61 -9.55 8.62 3.95
C GLN A 61 -9.61 7.16 4.36
N LEU A 62 -9.52 6.90 5.67
CA LEU A 62 -9.60 5.57 6.24
C LEU A 62 -11.04 5.26 6.65
N PHE A 63 -11.57 4.14 6.16
CA PHE A 63 -12.92 3.66 6.47
C PHE A 63 -12.84 2.29 7.15
N GLN A 64 -13.79 2.01 8.03
CA GLN A 64 -13.96 0.70 8.69
C GLN A 64 -15.41 0.25 8.57
N GLY A 65 -15.61 -1.03 8.23
CA GLY A 65 -16.91 -1.59 7.91
C GLY A 65 -16.78 -3.00 7.37
N GLU A 66 -17.89 -3.54 6.86
CA GLU A 66 -18.00 -4.91 6.38
C GLU A 66 -18.26 -4.97 4.88
N ILE A 67 -17.79 -6.04 4.23
CA ILE A 67 -18.11 -6.31 2.83
C ILE A 67 -19.38 -7.15 2.79
N THR A 68 -20.49 -6.58 2.34
CA THR A 68 -21.80 -7.25 2.31
C THR A 68 -22.05 -7.98 1.00
N SER A 69 -21.39 -7.58 -0.09
CA SER A 69 -21.48 -8.30 -1.36
C SER A 69 -20.23 -8.13 -2.22
N GLN A 70 -20.00 -9.13 -3.06
CA GLN A 70 -18.92 -9.16 -4.03
C GLN A 70 -19.44 -9.66 -5.37
N ALA A 71 -19.08 -8.97 -6.45
CA ALA A 71 -19.37 -9.39 -7.81
C ALA A 71 -18.14 -9.20 -8.70
N THR A 72 -17.92 -10.15 -9.61
CA THR A 72 -16.95 -9.98 -10.69
C THR A 72 -17.69 -9.57 -11.96
N ILE A 73 -17.34 -8.42 -12.52
CA ILE A 73 -17.97 -7.90 -13.72
C ILE A 73 -17.11 -8.27 -14.93
N PRO A 74 -17.61 -9.15 -15.82
CA PRO A 74 -16.93 -9.48 -17.07
C PRO A 74 -16.99 -8.28 -18.04
N GLY A 75 -15.97 -8.15 -18.88
CA GLY A 75 -15.87 -7.10 -19.90
C GLY A 75 -14.51 -7.16 -20.58
N ARG A 76 -14.17 -6.16 -21.41
CA ARG A 76 -12.85 -6.07 -22.07
C ARG A 76 -11.69 -6.20 -21.08
N ARG A 77 -11.90 -5.69 -19.87
CA ARG A 77 -11.06 -5.94 -18.70
C ARG A 77 -11.95 -6.29 -17.51
N THR A 78 -11.81 -7.53 -17.03
CA THR A 78 -12.53 -8.00 -15.84
C THR A 78 -12.14 -7.17 -14.63
N HIS A 79 -13.13 -6.76 -13.84
CA HIS A 79 -12.94 -6.04 -12.59
C HIS A 79 -13.88 -6.57 -11.51
N ALA A 80 -13.50 -6.45 -10.25
CA ALA A 80 -14.35 -6.80 -9.12
C ALA A 80 -15.03 -5.54 -8.57
N VAL A 81 -16.27 -5.70 -8.13
CA VAL A 81 -17.01 -4.68 -7.39
C VAL A 81 -17.44 -5.28 -6.07
N LEU A 82 -17.10 -4.59 -4.98
CA LEU A 82 -17.49 -4.93 -3.62
C LEU A 82 -18.46 -3.87 -3.12
N THR A 83 -19.48 -4.29 -2.40
CA THR A 83 -20.31 -3.39 -1.59
C THR A 83 -19.75 -3.44 -0.18
N PHE A 84 -19.34 -2.28 0.30
CA PHE A 84 -18.80 -2.05 1.62
C PHE A 84 -19.81 -1.23 2.41
N GLU A 85 -20.19 -1.69 3.58
CA GLU A 85 -21.17 -1.02 4.44
C GLU A 85 -20.52 -0.68 5.78
N ASP A 86 -20.82 0.51 6.27
CA ASP A 86 -20.52 0.94 7.63
C ASP A 86 -21.82 1.30 8.36
N VAL A 87 -21.71 1.79 9.60
CA VAL A 87 -22.87 2.17 10.41
C VAL A 87 -23.69 3.34 9.83
N THR A 88 -23.14 4.07 8.86
CA THR A 88 -23.75 5.28 8.28
C THR A 88 -24.24 5.10 6.85
N GLY A 89 -23.77 4.10 6.12
CA GLY A 89 -24.19 3.87 4.75
C GLY A 89 -23.39 2.79 4.01
N ALA A 90 -23.48 2.85 2.67
CA ALA A 90 -22.86 1.89 1.77
C ALA A 90 -22.00 2.60 0.71
N ALA A 91 -20.86 2.01 0.38
CA ALA A 91 -19.95 2.45 -0.67
C ALA A 91 -19.61 1.28 -1.60
N ARG A 92 -19.23 1.60 -2.84
CA ARG A 92 -18.78 0.60 -3.82
C ARG A 92 -17.29 0.70 -4.03
N ILE A 93 -16.57 -0.38 -3.75
CA ILE A 93 -15.14 -0.51 -4.04
C ILE A 93 -14.99 -1.18 -5.39
N ARG A 94 -14.29 -0.55 -6.33
CA ARG A 94 -14.00 -1.12 -7.65
C ARG A 94 -12.52 -1.46 -7.78
N LEU A 95 -12.23 -2.75 -7.97
CA LEU A 95 -10.87 -3.26 -8.12
C LEU A 95 -10.59 -3.59 -9.58
N PHE A 96 -9.70 -2.82 -10.21
CA PHE A 96 -9.30 -3.02 -11.61
C PHE A 96 -8.16 -4.03 -11.77
N HIS A 97 -7.29 -4.14 -10.76
CA HIS A 97 -6.19 -5.09 -10.69
C HIS A 97 -6.45 -6.01 -9.50
N PHE A 98 -7.07 -7.16 -9.76
CA PHE A 98 -7.29 -8.18 -8.73
C PHE A 98 -6.84 -9.52 -9.28
N SER A 99 -6.12 -10.30 -8.46
CA SER A 99 -5.87 -11.70 -8.77
C SER A 99 -7.14 -12.48 -8.50
N ARG A 100 -7.55 -13.32 -9.46
CA ARG A 100 -8.59 -14.32 -9.22
C ARG A 100 -7.95 -15.46 -8.43
N ALA A 101 -7.83 -15.30 -7.11
CA ALA A 101 -7.33 -16.30 -6.16
C ALA A 101 -7.89 -15.91 -4.78
N TYR A 102 -8.59 -16.73 -4.01
CA TYR A 102 -8.70 -18.19 -3.92
C TYR A 102 -10.17 -18.55 -3.70
#